data_AF-K0K9G2-F1
#
_entry.id   AF-K0K9G2-F1
#
_cell.length_a   1.000
_cell.length_b   1.000
_cell.length_c   1.000
_cell.angle_alpha   90.00
_cell.angle_beta   90.00
_cell.angle_gamma   90.00
#
_symmetry.space_group_name_H-M   'P 1'
#
loop_
_entity.id
_entity.type
_entity.pdbx_description
1 polymer ?
#
loop_
_entity_poly.entity_id
_entity_poly.type
_entity_poly.pdbx_seq_one_letter_code
_entity_poly.pdbx_strand_id
1 'polypeptide(L)'
;MSKRARIVHDLPDPIDFAPGINNVVLRRDNIEFYAPETFHSSVFYDKTVPILIKDVKESNDILQIYGYRGINALRDQVLLINNHPIRKIRILGKITEFFIKTFNQNQDIFFITIDDSSGNDILAKCSTQFLRNSRLDSENMLFKTVEIIGKCHLYNAKFELHPESLRRLDDKQEEYIEHEILFWKDAIQIRNILKRPWVQTSQNDYDSSPLNVRLDPRLQREKLIRKQLDFGSDDDIKSQSIVVDSQVYTRNKKNKDDYSDALFHDEIPKINQRDDLGIEEITEKVFLRSTSNPLRHIQSSIKSKDHWIKISQIPIKTMSIETSLKFEILKWIIKTNKDEFNLNATYQNKKIHGILKEFSIKKFPLQTIDLTQPNTKIKTSNDIKGEIFHDMRHELQVSNLIKCTRDKQCFCAPVLKLFNHLLRTLESIKFVNSSHEKYDNCLMATEYIATFNQEHQLKVSLDLELLNILIQWTIMKYQKGLWDFNKELNSWRYLNS
;
A
#
# COMPACT_ATOMS: atom_id res chain seq x y z
N MET A 1 -33.45 19.28 -57.92
CA MET A 1 -32.78 19.96 -56.79
C MET A 1 -32.16 18.90 -55.88
N SER A 2 -30.83 18.77 -55.88
CA SER A 2 -30.11 17.78 -55.08
C SER A 2 -29.90 18.30 -53.65
N LYS A 3 -30.40 17.56 -52.66
CA LYS A 3 -30.09 17.83 -51.25
C LYS A 3 -28.76 17.17 -50.92
N ARG A 4 -27.73 17.98 -50.67
CA ARG A 4 -26.43 17.53 -50.16
C ARG A 4 -26.59 17.08 -48.71
N ALA A 5 -26.12 15.88 -48.40
CA ALA A 5 -25.95 15.41 -47.03
C ALA A 5 -24.81 16.19 -46.35
N ARG A 6 -25.06 16.67 -45.15
CA ARG A 6 -24.08 17.35 -44.30
C ARG A 6 -23.47 16.29 -43.38
N ILE A 7 -22.20 15.96 -43.58
CA ILE A 7 -21.46 15.10 -42.66
C ILE A 7 -21.12 15.96 -41.45
N VAL A 8 -21.69 15.61 -40.30
CA VAL A 8 -21.26 16.12 -39.00
C VAL A 8 -20.18 15.17 -38.50
N HIS A 9 -18.93 15.62 -38.54
CA HIS A 9 -17.85 15.01 -37.79
C HIS A 9 -17.95 15.46 -36.33
N ASP A 10 -17.53 14.58 -35.42
CA ASP A 10 -17.35 14.76 -33.98
C ASP A 10 -18.57 14.47 -33.09
N LEU A 11 -18.93 13.19 -33.01
CA LEU A 11 -19.39 12.60 -31.75
C LEU A 11 -18.38 11.52 -31.35
N PRO A 12 -17.87 11.51 -30.09
CA PRO A 12 -17.07 10.39 -29.61
C PRO A 12 -17.92 9.12 -29.68
N ASP A 13 -17.33 8.03 -30.17
CA ASP A 13 -18.01 6.74 -30.33
C ASP A 13 -18.81 6.39 -29.06
N PRO A 14 -20.13 6.21 -29.17
CA PRO A 14 -20.92 5.72 -28.05
C PRO A 14 -20.47 4.29 -27.76
N ILE A 15 -19.80 4.10 -26.63
CA ILE A 15 -19.50 2.78 -26.09
C ILE A 15 -20.85 2.18 -25.68
N ASP A 16 -21.35 1.27 -26.50
CA ASP A 16 -22.60 0.54 -26.31
C ASP A 16 -22.50 -0.33 -25.04
N PHE A 17 -22.89 0.25 -23.90
CA PHE A 17 -23.24 -0.52 -22.72
C PHE A 17 -24.66 -1.03 -22.91
N ALA A 18 -24.79 -2.16 -23.62
CA ALA A 18 -26.09 -2.80 -23.84
C ALA A 18 -26.91 -2.83 -22.53
N PRO A 19 -28.13 -2.27 -22.51
CA PRO A 19 -28.93 -2.19 -21.30
C PRO A 19 -29.20 -3.60 -20.76
N GLY A 20 -28.70 -3.89 -19.56
CA GLY A 20 -28.89 -5.18 -18.87
C GLY A 20 -27.63 -5.86 -18.35
N ILE A 21 -26.43 -5.40 -18.72
CA ILE A 21 -25.18 -5.97 -18.19
C ILE A 21 -24.86 -5.35 -16.82
N ASN A 22 -24.90 -6.17 -15.78
CA ASN A 22 -24.49 -5.76 -14.44
C ASN A 22 -22.96 -5.57 -14.41
N ASN A 23 -22.51 -4.35 -14.69
CA ASN A 23 -21.09 -3.98 -14.66
C ASN A 23 -20.50 -3.97 -13.24
N VAL A 24 -21.31 -4.15 -12.20
CA VAL A 24 -20.84 -4.25 -10.81
C VAL A 24 -20.42 -5.68 -10.52
N VAL A 25 -19.12 -5.88 -10.29
CA VAL A 25 -18.52 -7.18 -9.97
C VAL A 25 -18.68 -7.50 -8.48
N LEU A 26 -18.48 -6.52 -7.61
CA LEU A 26 -18.51 -6.69 -6.16
C LEU A 26 -19.17 -5.49 -5.49
N ARG A 27 -19.97 -5.74 -4.45
CA ARG A 27 -20.44 -4.71 -3.51
C ARG A 27 -19.88 -5.00 -2.14
N ARG A 28 -19.12 -4.07 -1.57
CA ARG A 28 -18.52 -4.19 -0.25
C ARG A 28 -18.52 -2.84 0.43
N ASP A 29 -18.96 -2.78 1.68
CA ASP A 29 -18.94 -1.56 2.50
C ASP A 29 -19.65 -0.36 1.83
N ASN A 30 -20.78 -0.61 1.14
CA ASN A 30 -21.52 0.35 0.33
C ASN A 30 -20.74 0.95 -0.86
N ILE A 31 -19.65 0.30 -1.27
CA ILE A 31 -18.86 0.65 -2.45
C ILE A 31 -19.11 -0.39 -3.53
N GLU A 32 -19.39 0.07 -4.74
CA GLU A 32 -19.54 -0.76 -5.93
C GLU A 32 -18.21 -0.81 -6.70
N PHE A 33 -17.74 -2.02 -6.99
CA PHE A 33 -16.55 -2.26 -7.79
C PHE A 33 -16.97 -2.67 -9.19
N TYR A 34 -16.59 -1.87 -10.19
CA TYR A 34 -16.98 -2.06 -11.58
C TYR A 34 -16.03 -2.97 -12.34
N ALA A 35 -16.52 -3.62 -13.39
CA ALA A 35 -15.74 -4.53 -14.21
C ALA A 35 -14.50 -3.80 -14.81
N PRO A 36 -13.31 -4.44 -14.85
CA PRO A 36 -12.09 -3.80 -15.36
C PRO A 36 -12.22 -3.19 -16.76
N GLU A 37 -13.09 -3.77 -17.58
CA GLU A 37 -13.42 -3.30 -18.92
C GLU A 37 -13.97 -1.87 -18.92
N THR A 38 -14.59 -1.41 -17.82
CA THR A 38 -15.16 -0.06 -17.70
C THR A 38 -14.18 0.96 -17.12
N PHE A 39 -12.97 0.58 -16.72
CA PHE A 39 -12.02 1.48 -16.05
C PHE A 39 -11.67 2.73 -16.86
N HIS A 40 -11.67 2.64 -18.20
CA HIS A 40 -11.46 3.77 -19.10
C HIS A 40 -12.48 4.91 -18.91
N SER A 41 -13.66 4.61 -18.34
CA SER A 41 -14.69 5.62 -18.06
C SER A 41 -14.43 6.40 -16.76
N SER A 42 -13.46 5.99 -15.95
CA SER A 42 -13.01 6.77 -14.79
C SER A 42 -12.19 7.98 -15.23
N VAL A 43 -12.50 9.15 -14.66
CA VAL A 43 -11.79 10.42 -14.94
C VAL A 43 -10.29 10.35 -14.61
N PHE A 44 -9.90 9.40 -13.75
CA PHE A 44 -8.53 9.23 -13.27
C PHE A 44 -7.71 8.19 -14.05
N TYR A 45 -8.34 7.41 -14.94
CA TYR A 45 -7.69 6.25 -15.54
C TYR A 45 -6.50 6.61 -16.45
N ASP A 46 -6.71 7.60 -17.31
CA ASP A 46 -5.70 8.06 -18.28
C ASP A 46 -4.95 9.33 -17.86
N LYS A 47 -5.23 9.84 -16.66
CA LYS A 47 -4.58 11.04 -16.14
C LYS A 47 -3.46 10.69 -15.18
N THR A 48 -2.45 11.57 -15.12
CA THR A 48 -1.44 11.50 -14.05
C THR A 48 -2.03 12.14 -12.80
N VAL A 49 -2.19 11.35 -11.75
CA VAL A 49 -2.88 11.77 -10.53
C VAL A 49 -1.86 12.04 -9.41
N PRO A 50 -1.85 13.22 -8.76
CA PRO A 50 -1.03 13.46 -7.58
C PRO A 50 -1.59 12.71 -6.37
N ILE A 51 -0.77 11.86 -5.75
CA ILE A 51 -1.21 10.94 -4.69
C ILE A 51 -0.16 10.87 -3.60
N LEU A 52 -0.62 10.76 -2.35
CA LEU A 52 0.22 10.53 -1.19
C LEU A 52 0.61 9.06 -1.08
N ILE A 53 1.84 8.78 -0.65
CA ILE A 53 2.37 7.41 -0.50
C ILE A 53 1.48 6.56 0.41
N LYS A 54 0.93 7.16 1.48
CA LYS A 54 -0.02 6.49 2.36
C LYS A 54 -1.22 5.91 1.60
N ASP A 55 -1.81 6.69 0.69
CA ASP A 55 -2.99 6.26 -0.05
C ASP A 55 -2.66 5.15 -1.08
N VAL A 56 -1.43 5.13 -1.60
CA VAL A 56 -0.94 4.01 -2.43
C VAL A 56 -0.85 2.72 -1.62
N LYS A 57 -0.32 2.79 -0.40
CA LYS A 57 -0.17 1.61 0.47
C LYS A 57 -1.48 1.09 1.04
N GLU A 58 -2.46 1.95 1.20
CA GLU A 58 -3.81 1.61 1.65
C GLU A 58 -4.75 1.23 0.48
N SER A 59 -4.22 1.14 -0.75
CA SER A 59 -5.00 0.74 -1.92
C SER A 59 -5.49 -0.71 -1.84
N ASN A 60 -6.60 -0.98 -2.53
CA ASN A 60 -7.20 -2.29 -2.57
C ASN A 60 -6.47 -3.22 -3.55
N ASP A 61 -6.31 -4.48 -3.17
CA ASP A 61 -5.74 -5.52 -4.03
C ASP A 61 -6.73 -5.91 -5.15
N ILE A 62 -6.32 -5.67 -6.40
CA ILE A 62 -7.08 -6.00 -7.61
C ILE A 62 -7.48 -7.48 -7.63
N LEU A 63 -6.57 -8.38 -7.26
CA LEU A 63 -6.82 -9.82 -7.33
C LEU A 63 -7.80 -10.27 -6.25
N GLN A 64 -7.86 -9.59 -5.11
CA GLN A 64 -8.85 -9.87 -4.08
C GLN A 64 -10.26 -9.46 -4.49
N ILE A 65 -10.39 -8.38 -5.27
CA ILE A 65 -11.69 -7.88 -5.73
C ILE A 65 -12.17 -8.63 -6.98
N TYR A 66 -11.30 -8.79 -7.98
CA TYR A 66 -11.69 -9.25 -9.32
C TYR A 66 -11.21 -10.68 -9.64
N GLY A 67 -10.41 -11.31 -8.79
CA GLY A 67 -9.85 -12.64 -9.04
C GLY A 67 -9.11 -12.70 -10.38
N TYR A 68 -9.37 -13.74 -11.16
CA TYR A 68 -8.75 -13.92 -12.48
C TYR A 68 -9.10 -12.83 -13.49
N ARG A 69 -10.28 -12.16 -13.35
CA ARG A 69 -10.68 -11.08 -14.26
C ARG A 69 -9.82 -9.83 -14.08
N GLY A 70 -9.21 -9.67 -12.90
CA GLY A 70 -8.30 -8.57 -12.58
C GLY A 70 -6.89 -8.71 -13.15
N ILE A 71 -6.53 -9.85 -13.76
CA ILE A 71 -5.16 -10.11 -14.23
C ILE A 71 -4.70 -9.07 -15.26
N ASN A 72 -5.58 -8.69 -16.20
CA ASN A 72 -5.25 -7.67 -17.21
C ASN A 72 -5.02 -6.30 -16.56
N ALA A 73 -5.91 -5.88 -15.65
CA ALA A 73 -5.74 -4.63 -14.90
C ALA A 73 -4.46 -4.62 -14.06
N LEU A 74 -4.08 -5.76 -13.46
CA LEU A 74 -2.82 -5.89 -12.73
C LEU A 74 -1.61 -5.78 -13.68
N ARG A 75 -1.66 -6.42 -14.85
CA ARG A 75 -0.61 -6.32 -15.88
C ARG A 75 -0.46 -4.89 -16.39
N ASP A 76 -1.57 -4.18 -16.51
CA ASP A 76 -1.63 -2.76 -16.88
C ASP A 76 -1.24 -1.81 -15.74
N GLN A 77 -0.85 -2.36 -14.57
CA GLN A 77 -0.35 -1.63 -13.40
C GLN A 77 -1.38 -0.65 -12.85
N VAL A 78 -2.65 -1.06 -12.88
CA VAL A 78 -3.73 -0.28 -12.27
C VAL A 78 -3.64 -0.38 -10.76
N LEU A 79 -3.89 0.73 -10.09
CA LEU A 79 -4.05 0.87 -8.65
C LEU A 79 -5.52 1.17 -8.35
N LEU A 80 -6.08 0.55 -7.31
CA LEU A 80 -7.44 0.86 -6.85
C LEU A 80 -7.40 1.61 -5.53
N ILE A 81 -7.58 2.94 -5.59
CA ILE A 81 -7.78 3.74 -4.38
C ILE A 81 -9.26 3.89 -4.16
N ASN A 82 -9.76 3.36 -3.04
CA ASN A 82 -11.18 3.12 -2.83
C ASN A 82 -11.71 2.21 -3.96
N ASN A 83 -12.50 2.71 -4.89
CA ASN A 83 -12.86 2.00 -6.13
C ASN A 83 -12.45 2.74 -7.41
N HIS A 84 -11.60 3.76 -7.33
CA HIS A 84 -11.11 4.50 -8.49
C HIS A 84 -9.93 3.78 -9.14
N PRO A 85 -9.99 3.41 -10.42
CA PRO A 85 -8.86 2.84 -11.13
C PRO A 85 -7.90 3.94 -11.58
N ILE A 86 -6.64 3.82 -11.17
CA ILE A 86 -5.59 4.81 -11.43
C ILE A 86 -4.37 4.09 -12.00
N ARG A 87 -3.94 4.48 -13.20
CA ARG A 87 -2.80 3.84 -13.88
C ARG A 87 -1.49 4.59 -13.68
N LYS A 88 -1.53 5.92 -13.61
CA LYS A 88 -0.34 6.78 -13.57
C LYS A 88 -0.42 7.76 -12.43
N ILE A 89 0.62 7.79 -11.61
CA ILE A 89 0.67 8.60 -10.38
C ILE A 89 1.84 9.57 -10.40
N ARG A 90 1.69 10.67 -9.66
CA ARG A 90 2.73 11.66 -9.35
C ARG A 90 2.94 11.67 -7.84
N ILE A 91 4.16 11.42 -7.40
CA ILE A 91 4.60 11.46 -6.00
C ILE A 91 5.71 12.49 -5.87
N LEU A 92 5.70 13.26 -4.79
CA LEU A 92 6.78 14.16 -4.40
C LEU A 92 7.26 13.76 -3.01
N GLY A 93 8.57 13.62 -2.81
CA GLY A 93 9.13 13.30 -1.50
C GLY A 93 10.65 13.39 -1.47
N LYS A 94 11.23 13.14 -0.30
CA LYS A 94 12.68 13.13 -0.08
C LYS A 94 13.24 11.73 -0.20
N ILE A 95 14.42 11.59 -0.79
CA ILE A 95 15.14 10.32 -0.81
C ILE A 95 15.70 10.05 0.59
N THR A 96 15.23 8.98 1.25
CA THR A 96 15.69 8.58 2.58
C THR A 96 16.81 7.55 2.54
N GLU A 97 16.76 6.64 1.56
CA GLU A 97 17.73 5.56 1.38
C GLU A 97 17.94 5.29 -0.12
N PHE A 98 19.10 4.76 -0.51
CA PHE A 98 19.29 4.19 -1.83
C PHE A 98 20.27 3.01 -1.82
N PHE A 99 20.09 2.08 -2.76
CA PHE A 99 21.05 1.01 -3.00
C PHE A 99 21.06 0.63 -4.49
N ILE A 100 22.19 0.06 -4.94
CA ILE A 100 22.42 -0.29 -6.34
C ILE A 100 22.46 -1.82 -6.46
N LYS A 101 21.75 -2.36 -7.45
CA LYS A 101 21.89 -3.76 -7.86
C LYS A 101 22.37 -3.80 -9.31
N THR A 102 23.55 -4.36 -9.51
CA THR A 102 24.09 -4.63 -10.84
C THR A 102 23.56 -5.98 -11.34
N PHE A 103 22.79 -5.95 -12.42
CA PHE A 103 22.31 -7.15 -13.11
C PHE A 103 23.15 -7.38 -14.38
N ASN A 104 23.48 -8.65 -14.65
CA ASN A 104 24.08 -9.16 -15.89
C ASN A 104 25.13 -8.23 -16.54
N GLN A 105 26.31 -8.12 -15.90
CA GLN A 105 27.54 -7.53 -16.47
C GLN A 105 27.39 -6.21 -17.25
N ASN A 106 26.46 -5.29 -16.94
CA ASN A 106 26.53 -3.84 -17.26
C ASN A 106 25.24 -3.02 -17.00
N GLN A 107 24.19 -3.58 -16.38
CA GLN A 107 22.99 -2.78 -16.06
C GLN A 107 22.86 -2.54 -14.56
N ASP A 108 23.18 -1.31 -14.14
CA ASP A 108 22.93 -0.84 -12.79
C ASP A 108 21.48 -0.37 -12.66
N ILE A 109 20.76 -1.04 -11.76
CA ILE A 109 19.42 -0.65 -11.33
C ILE A 109 19.54 -0.03 -9.95
N PHE A 110 18.99 1.16 -9.82
CA PHE A 110 18.98 1.93 -8.59
C PHE A 110 17.64 1.78 -7.91
N PHE A 111 17.68 1.49 -6.62
CA PHE A 111 16.51 1.42 -5.78
C PHE A 111 16.59 2.59 -4.81
N ILE A 112 15.64 3.52 -4.91
CA ILE A 112 15.57 4.71 -4.06
C ILE A 112 14.32 4.62 -3.18
N THR A 113 14.47 4.89 -1.89
CA THR A 113 13.37 4.94 -0.93
C THR A 113 12.94 6.40 -0.76
N ILE A 114 11.63 6.65 -0.85
CA ILE A 114 11.06 7.99 -0.89
C ILE A 114 10.09 8.17 0.26
N ASP A 115 10.26 9.25 1.01
CA ASP A 115 9.38 9.68 2.09
C ASP A 115 8.70 11.01 1.71
N ASP A 116 7.37 10.98 1.67
CA ASP A 116 6.51 12.16 1.48
C ASP A 116 5.88 12.62 2.80
N SER A 117 6.35 12.17 3.96
CA SER A 117 5.80 12.48 5.29
C SER A 117 4.33 12.09 5.52
N SER A 118 3.68 11.38 4.59
CA SER A 118 2.27 10.97 4.74
C SER A 118 2.11 9.63 5.46
N GLY A 119 3.17 8.81 5.52
CA GLY A 119 3.13 7.46 6.07
C GLY A 119 4.47 6.72 5.95
N ASN A 120 4.42 5.45 5.57
CA ASN A 120 5.62 4.63 5.38
C ASN A 120 6.20 4.87 3.97
N ASP A 121 7.52 4.94 3.84
CA ASP A 121 8.26 5.18 2.59
C ASP A 121 7.98 4.19 1.46
N ILE A 122 8.01 4.63 0.20
CA ILE A 122 7.86 3.77 -0.98
C ILE A 122 9.20 3.53 -1.68
N LEU A 123 9.40 2.32 -2.20
CA LEU A 123 10.57 1.98 -3.00
C LEU A 123 10.31 2.34 -4.47
N ALA A 124 11.20 3.09 -5.10
CA ALA A 124 11.18 3.35 -6.53
C ALA A 124 12.37 2.69 -7.23
N LYS A 125 12.10 2.00 -8.34
CA LYS A 125 13.08 1.26 -9.14
C LYS A 125 13.47 2.08 -10.36
N CYS A 126 14.64 2.70 -10.30
CA CYS A 126 15.15 3.62 -11.32
C CYS A 126 16.22 2.94 -12.19
N SER A 127 16.17 3.18 -13.49
CA SER A 127 17.30 2.88 -14.38
C SER A 127 18.38 3.96 -14.24
N THR A 128 19.62 3.63 -14.63
CA THR A 128 20.72 4.59 -14.67
C THR A 128 20.38 5.83 -15.52
N GLN A 129 19.58 5.67 -16.59
CA GLN A 129 19.19 6.76 -17.48
C GLN A 129 18.34 7.82 -16.76
N PHE A 130 17.39 7.40 -15.92
CA PHE A 130 16.52 8.33 -15.21
C PHE A 130 17.31 9.21 -14.24
N LEU A 131 18.29 8.63 -13.55
CA LEU A 131 19.12 9.36 -12.60
C LEU A 131 19.98 10.41 -13.28
N ARG A 132 20.65 10.04 -14.38
CA ARG A 132 21.43 10.98 -15.20
C ARG A 132 20.57 12.14 -15.70
N ASN A 133 19.38 11.86 -16.23
CA ASN A 133 18.45 12.88 -16.70
C ASN A 133 17.98 13.81 -15.56
N SER A 134 17.84 13.29 -14.35
CA SER A 134 17.43 14.04 -13.16
C SER A 134 18.55 14.80 -12.45
N ARG A 135 19.80 14.74 -12.95
CA ARG A 135 20.99 15.33 -12.29
C ARG A 135 21.17 14.84 -10.85
N LEU A 136 20.87 13.58 -10.60
CA LEU A 136 21.14 12.91 -9.34
C LEU A 136 22.41 12.06 -9.50
N ASP A 137 23.44 12.43 -8.75
CA ASP A 137 24.69 11.68 -8.69
C ASP A 137 24.62 10.66 -7.55
N SER A 138 25.19 9.47 -7.77
CA SER A 138 25.18 8.37 -6.80
C SER A 138 25.80 8.73 -5.45
N GLU A 139 26.66 9.76 -5.40
CA GLU A 139 27.35 10.19 -4.18
C GLU A 139 26.53 11.19 -3.34
N ASN A 140 25.47 11.81 -3.90
CA ASN A 140 24.73 12.91 -3.24
C ASN A 140 23.22 12.86 -3.50
N MET A 141 22.62 11.68 -3.38
CA MET A 141 21.17 11.47 -3.53
C MET A 141 20.37 11.68 -2.25
N LEU A 142 20.97 11.40 -1.09
CA LEU A 142 20.24 11.39 0.17
C LEU A 142 19.69 12.78 0.51
N PHE A 143 18.47 12.80 1.04
CA PHE A 143 17.70 13.98 1.43
C PHE A 143 17.33 14.94 0.29
N LYS A 144 17.61 14.59 -0.97
CA LYS A 144 17.15 15.36 -2.12
C LYS A 144 15.66 15.17 -2.32
N THR A 145 14.97 16.28 -2.57
CA THR A 145 13.55 16.27 -2.92
C THR A 145 13.40 15.93 -4.40
N VAL A 146 12.59 14.91 -4.67
CA VAL A 146 12.33 14.41 -6.02
C VAL A 146 10.85 14.28 -6.30
N GLU A 147 10.47 14.63 -7.51
CA GLU A 147 9.16 14.38 -8.07
C GLU A 147 9.25 13.21 -9.05
N ILE A 148 8.43 12.19 -8.83
CA ILE A 148 8.36 10.99 -9.64
C ILE A 148 6.98 10.88 -10.27
N ILE A 149 6.96 10.72 -11.58
CA ILE A 149 5.77 10.33 -12.32
C ILE A 149 5.99 8.91 -12.83
N GLY A 150 5.07 8.00 -12.54
CA GLY A 150 5.25 6.60 -12.89
C GLY A 150 4.04 5.73 -12.60
N LYS A 151 4.28 4.43 -12.61
CA LYS A 151 3.27 3.39 -12.36
C LYS A 151 3.65 2.55 -11.16
N CYS A 152 2.66 2.07 -10.42
CA CYS A 152 2.89 1.22 -9.26
C CYS A 152 2.76 -0.25 -9.62
N HIS A 153 3.74 -1.03 -9.22
CA HIS A 153 3.74 -2.49 -9.30
C HIS A 153 3.53 -3.08 -7.91
N LEU A 154 2.67 -4.09 -7.80
CA LEU A 154 2.58 -4.92 -6.61
C LEU A 154 3.51 -6.12 -6.79
N TYR A 155 4.64 -6.14 -6.08
CA TYR A 155 5.62 -7.23 -6.11
C TYR A 155 5.82 -7.76 -4.68
N ASN A 156 5.65 -9.08 -4.48
CA ASN A 156 5.75 -9.72 -3.16
C ASN A 156 4.94 -8.99 -2.05
N ALA A 157 3.68 -8.64 -2.36
CA ALA A 157 2.78 -7.88 -1.49
C ALA A 157 3.30 -6.49 -1.06
N LYS A 158 4.25 -5.92 -1.80
CA LYS A 158 4.76 -4.56 -1.60
C LYS A 158 4.60 -3.74 -2.87
N PHE A 159 4.21 -2.49 -2.70
CA PHE A 159 4.17 -1.54 -3.82
C PHE A 159 5.57 -1.02 -4.13
N GLU A 160 5.95 -1.15 -5.39
CA GLU A 160 7.16 -0.60 -5.98
C GLU A 160 6.77 0.41 -7.07
N LEU A 161 7.36 1.60 -7.04
CA LEU A 161 7.14 2.64 -8.03
C LEU A 161 8.12 2.47 -9.20
N HIS A 162 7.61 2.41 -10.42
CA HIS A 162 8.41 2.36 -11.63
C HIS A 162 8.30 3.72 -12.33
N PRO A 163 9.37 4.54 -12.28
CA PRO A 163 9.37 5.88 -12.87
C PRO A 163 9.25 5.84 -14.39
N GLU A 164 8.40 6.70 -14.93
CA GLU A 164 8.43 7.13 -16.33
C GLU A 164 9.12 8.50 -16.48
N SER A 165 9.12 9.30 -15.41
CA SER A 165 9.86 10.54 -15.29
C SER A 165 10.32 10.75 -13.85
N LEU A 166 11.53 11.29 -13.70
CA LEU A 166 12.15 11.62 -12.42
C LEU A 166 12.74 13.03 -12.52
N ARG A 167 12.30 13.92 -11.65
CA ARG A 167 12.77 15.31 -11.59
C ARG A 167 13.27 15.63 -10.19
N ARG A 168 14.52 16.04 -10.07
CA ARG A 168 15.07 16.62 -8.85
C ARG A 168 14.61 18.07 -8.71
N LEU A 169 14.18 18.44 -7.51
CA LEU A 169 13.97 19.85 -7.13
C LEU A 169 15.24 20.34 -6.44
N ASP A 170 15.74 21.51 -6.82
CA ASP A 170 17.00 22.03 -6.29
C ASP A 170 16.79 22.78 -4.97
N ASP A 171 17.55 22.39 -3.94
CA ASP A 171 17.47 22.94 -2.58
C ASP A 171 17.81 24.43 -2.47
N LYS A 172 18.41 25.02 -3.51
CA LYS A 172 18.94 26.39 -3.50
C LYS A 172 17.91 27.46 -3.87
N GLN A 173 16.72 27.07 -4.31
CA GLN A 173 15.66 28.01 -4.68
C GLN A 173 14.52 27.90 -3.68
N GLU A 174 14.03 29.02 -3.15
CA GLU A 174 12.80 29.07 -2.32
C GLU A 174 11.61 28.37 -3.01
N GLU A 175 11.67 28.26 -4.35
CA GLU A 175 10.76 27.53 -5.23
C GLU A 175 10.53 26.06 -4.84
N TYR A 176 11.47 25.35 -4.17
CA TYR A 176 11.23 23.94 -3.83
C TYR A 176 10.14 23.78 -2.77
N ILE A 177 10.08 24.68 -1.78
CA ILE A 177 9.07 24.66 -0.72
C ILE A 177 7.72 25.02 -1.32
N GLU A 178 7.67 26.02 -2.20
CA GLU A 178 6.44 26.41 -2.88
C GLU A 178 5.90 25.26 -3.74
N HIS A 179 6.77 24.60 -4.51
CA HIS A 179 6.39 23.44 -5.31
C HIS A 179 5.89 22.28 -4.44
N GLU A 180 6.53 22.06 -3.28
CA GLU A 180 6.09 21.08 -2.29
C GLU A 180 4.68 21.43 -1.78
N ILE A 181 4.46 22.64 -1.28
CA ILE A 181 3.15 23.09 -0.77
C ILE A 181 2.06 22.97 -1.86
N LEU A 182 2.37 23.31 -3.11
CA LEU A 182 1.44 23.16 -4.24
C LEU A 182 1.10 21.70 -4.49
N PHE A 183 2.10 20.81 -4.49
CA PHE A 183 1.86 19.36 -4.62
C PHE A 183 0.96 18.84 -3.49
N TRP A 184 1.24 19.20 -2.25
CA TRP A 184 0.43 18.78 -1.10
C TRP A 184 -1.00 19.27 -1.21
N LYS A 185 -1.20 20.52 -1.64
CA LYS A 185 -2.52 21.09 -1.89
C LYS A 185 -3.28 20.28 -2.94
N ASP A 186 -2.65 19.98 -4.08
CA ASP A 186 -3.24 19.18 -5.16
C ASP A 186 -3.59 17.76 -4.66
N ALA A 187 -2.63 17.08 -4.00
CA ALA A 187 -2.79 15.72 -3.51
C ALA A 187 -3.92 15.62 -2.48
N ILE A 188 -4.04 16.58 -1.56
CA ILE A 188 -5.12 16.63 -0.56
C ILE A 188 -6.48 16.89 -1.22
N GLN A 189 -6.54 17.78 -2.22
CA GLN A 189 -7.77 18.03 -2.97
C GLN A 189 -8.24 16.77 -3.70
N ILE A 190 -7.33 16.10 -4.41
CA ILE A 190 -7.60 14.84 -5.10
C ILE A 190 -8.01 13.75 -4.11
N ARG A 191 -7.31 13.61 -2.98
CA ARG A 191 -7.66 12.66 -1.93
C ARG A 191 -9.09 12.84 -1.43
N ASN A 192 -9.54 14.08 -1.27
CA ASN A 192 -10.93 14.35 -0.88
C ASN A 192 -11.95 13.93 -1.94
N ILE A 193 -11.58 13.95 -3.23
CA ILE A 193 -12.40 13.41 -4.32
C ILE A 193 -12.38 11.87 -4.29
N LEU A 194 -11.20 11.25 -4.19
CA LEU A 194 -11.03 9.79 -4.19
C LEU A 194 -11.68 9.09 -2.97
N LYS A 195 -11.85 9.81 -1.85
CA LYS A 195 -12.63 9.34 -0.69
C LYS A 195 -14.09 9.04 -1.03
N ARG A 196 -14.67 9.78 -1.98
CA ARG A 196 -16.02 9.49 -2.46
C ARG A 196 -15.91 8.34 -3.46
N PRO A 197 -16.67 7.25 -3.31
CA PRO A 197 -16.61 6.16 -4.26
C PRO A 197 -17.00 6.65 -5.65
N TRP A 198 -16.26 6.19 -6.66
CA TRP A 198 -16.63 6.31 -8.06
C TRP A 198 -18.00 5.67 -8.26
N VAL A 199 -18.88 6.35 -8.99
CA VAL A 199 -20.17 5.81 -9.40
C VAL A 199 -20.25 5.92 -10.91
N GLN A 200 -20.41 4.79 -11.59
CA GLN A 200 -20.67 4.77 -13.03
C GLN A 200 -22.16 5.06 -13.22
N THR A 201 -22.51 6.31 -13.51
CA THR A 201 -23.86 6.62 -13.98
C THR A 201 -24.06 5.96 -15.33
N SER A 202 -25.02 5.03 -15.41
CA SER A 202 -25.49 4.50 -16.69
C SER A 202 -25.85 5.67 -17.60
N GLN A 203 -25.31 5.68 -18.81
CA GLN A 203 -25.73 6.57 -19.89
C GLN A 203 -27.15 6.19 -20.33
N ASN A 204 -28.13 6.30 -19.44
CA ASN A 204 -29.53 6.19 -19.81
C ASN A 204 -29.97 7.55 -20.35
N ASP A 205 -30.10 7.60 -21.67
CA ASP A 205 -31.08 8.36 -22.43
C ASP A 205 -31.50 9.71 -21.83
N TYR A 206 -30.89 10.76 -22.36
CA TYR A 206 -31.35 12.14 -22.19
C TYR A 206 -32.74 12.40 -22.79
N ASP A 207 -33.37 11.42 -23.44
CA ASP A 207 -34.73 11.53 -23.98
C ASP A 207 -35.66 10.47 -23.37
N SER A 208 -36.65 10.96 -22.62
CA SER A 208 -37.95 10.29 -22.35
C SER A 208 -38.05 9.20 -21.26
N SER A 209 -37.44 9.38 -20.09
CA SER A 209 -37.94 8.71 -18.87
C SER A 209 -37.88 9.62 -17.65
N PRO A 210 -38.93 9.66 -16.79
CA PRO A 210 -38.91 10.47 -15.59
C PRO A 210 -37.77 10.02 -14.68
N LEU A 211 -36.92 10.98 -14.31
CA LEU A 211 -35.79 10.84 -13.39
C LEU A 211 -36.14 9.92 -12.20
N ASN A 212 -35.65 8.68 -12.23
CA ASN A 212 -35.52 7.88 -11.03
C ASN A 212 -34.35 8.44 -10.22
N VAL A 213 -34.61 9.53 -9.51
CA VAL A 213 -33.71 10.05 -8.48
C VAL A 213 -33.64 8.98 -7.39
N ARG A 214 -32.54 8.22 -7.36
CA ARG A 214 -32.22 7.32 -6.26
C ARG A 214 -31.87 8.18 -5.05
N LEU A 215 -32.90 8.60 -4.33
CA LEU A 215 -32.78 9.38 -3.10
C LEU A 215 -31.95 8.58 -2.09
N ASP A 216 -30.96 9.26 -1.51
CA ASP A 216 -30.13 8.76 -0.42
C ASP A 216 -31.01 8.07 0.64
N PRO A 217 -30.73 6.81 1.04
CA PRO A 217 -31.49 6.11 2.08
C PRO A 217 -31.63 6.92 3.37
N ARG A 218 -30.67 7.80 3.68
CA ARG A 218 -30.78 8.74 4.81
C ARG A 218 -31.87 9.79 4.59
N LEU A 219 -31.96 10.38 3.41
CA LEU A 219 -32.99 11.36 3.06
C LEU A 219 -34.38 10.72 2.95
N GLN A 220 -34.48 9.47 2.47
CA GLN A 220 -35.75 8.72 2.50
C GLN A 220 -36.18 8.41 3.93
N ARG A 221 -35.24 8.02 4.79
CA ARG A 221 -35.51 7.77 6.22
C ARG A 221 -35.93 9.06 6.92
N GLU A 222 -35.29 10.18 6.64
CA GLU A 222 -35.67 11.49 7.20
C GLU A 222 -37.04 11.96 6.68
N LYS A 223 -37.36 11.73 5.41
CA LYS A 223 -38.70 11.98 4.85
C LYS A 223 -39.78 11.11 5.50
N LEU A 224 -39.50 9.83 5.74
CA LEU A 224 -40.43 8.92 6.39
C LEU A 224 -40.64 9.29 7.85
N ILE A 225 -39.57 9.67 8.56
CA ILE A 225 -39.64 10.17 9.93
C ILE A 225 -40.47 11.47 9.99
N ARG A 226 -40.27 12.42 9.05
CA ARG A 226 -41.08 13.64 8.98
C ARG A 226 -42.55 13.36 8.68
N LYS A 227 -42.86 12.41 7.79
CA LYS A 227 -44.24 11.98 7.51
C LYS A 227 -44.91 11.24 8.67
N GLN A 228 -44.14 10.53 9.48
CA GLN A 228 -44.64 9.78 10.64
C GLN A 228 -44.71 10.62 11.92
N LEU A 229 -44.13 11.81 11.93
CA LEU A 229 -44.18 12.76 13.04
C LEU A 229 -45.31 13.80 12.89
N ASP A 230 -46.05 13.80 11.78
CA ASP A 230 -47.26 14.60 11.62
C ASP A 230 -48.43 13.92 12.35
N PHE A 231 -48.50 14.15 13.66
CA PHE A 231 -49.67 13.84 14.48
C PHE A 231 -50.58 15.08 14.51
N GLY A 232 -51.38 15.26 13.47
CA GLY A 232 -52.33 16.36 13.42
C GLY A 232 -53.27 16.24 12.24
N SER A 233 -54.49 15.77 12.53
CA SER A 233 -55.67 16.01 11.71
C SER A 233 -55.91 17.51 11.59
N ASP A 234 -55.95 18.04 10.37
CA ASP A 234 -56.99 18.97 9.92
C ASP A 234 -56.90 19.18 8.41
N ASP A 235 -58.07 19.14 7.79
CA ASP A 235 -58.33 19.45 6.39
C ASP A 235 -57.96 20.92 6.06
N ASP A 236 -57.71 21.17 4.78
CA ASP A 236 -57.57 22.50 4.13
C ASP A 236 -56.29 23.32 4.33
N ILE A 237 -55.15 22.89 3.74
CA ILE A 237 -54.16 23.85 3.22
C ILE A 237 -53.62 23.40 1.84
N LYS A 238 -53.85 24.26 0.85
CA LYS A 238 -53.37 24.16 -0.53
C LYS A 238 -51.86 23.89 -0.57
N SER A 239 -51.49 22.85 -1.30
CA SER A 239 -50.12 22.49 -1.67
C SER A 239 -49.34 23.68 -2.22
N GLN A 240 -48.48 24.28 -1.40
CA GLN A 240 -47.39 25.12 -1.88
C GLN A 240 -46.30 24.20 -2.44
N SER A 241 -46.04 24.34 -3.74
CA SER A 241 -44.87 23.77 -4.40
C SER A 241 -43.60 24.30 -3.74
N ILE A 242 -42.85 23.41 -3.08
CA ILE A 242 -41.51 23.71 -2.61
C ILE A 242 -40.61 23.85 -3.83
N VAL A 243 -40.27 25.10 -4.16
CA VAL A 243 -39.20 25.47 -5.09
C VAL A 243 -37.89 24.97 -4.48
N VAL A 244 -37.24 24.04 -5.16
CA VAL A 244 -35.89 23.61 -4.82
C VAL A 244 -34.94 24.63 -5.45
N ASP A 245 -34.31 25.45 -4.61
CA ASP A 245 -33.31 26.43 -5.03
C ASP A 245 -32.17 25.73 -5.77
N SER A 246 -32.22 25.87 -7.09
CA SER A 246 -31.20 25.44 -8.03
C SER A 246 -30.18 26.56 -8.13
N GLN A 247 -29.15 26.58 -7.29
CA GLN A 247 -28.00 27.46 -7.52
C GLN A 247 -27.10 26.87 -8.61
N VAL A 248 -27.57 27.04 -9.85
CA VAL A 248 -26.75 26.98 -11.07
C VAL A 248 -25.98 28.30 -11.15
N TYR A 249 -24.66 28.25 -11.06
CA TYR A 249 -23.81 29.38 -11.47
C TYR A 249 -23.83 29.50 -13.00
N THR A 250 -24.80 30.23 -13.53
CA THR A 250 -24.72 30.78 -14.89
C THR A 250 -23.84 32.05 -14.86
N ARG A 251 -22.62 31.92 -15.38
CA ARG A 251 -21.76 33.08 -15.68
C ARG A 251 -22.28 33.74 -16.96
N ASN A 252 -23.20 34.70 -16.80
CA ASN A 252 -23.69 35.50 -17.92
C ASN A 252 -22.66 36.55 -18.35
N LYS A 253 -22.24 36.43 -19.62
CA LYS A 253 -21.60 37.48 -20.42
C LYS A 253 -22.53 38.69 -20.47
N LYS A 254 -22.00 39.90 -20.23
CA LYS A 254 -22.60 41.14 -20.71
C LYS A 254 -21.85 41.56 -21.97
N ASN A 255 -22.56 41.50 -23.10
CA ASN A 255 -22.26 42.31 -24.26
C ASN A 255 -22.51 43.79 -23.89
N LYS A 256 -21.60 44.65 -24.30
CA LYS A 256 -21.82 46.08 -24.47
C LYS A 256 -21.29 46.40 -25.87
N ASP A 257 -22.21 46.59 -26.79
CA ASP A 257 -21.90 47.10 -28.12
C ASP A 257 -21.82 48.62 -28.07
N ASP A 258 -20.94 49.12 -28.93
CA ASP A 258 -20.89 50.41 -29.62
C ASP A 258 -20.77 51.72 -28.82
N TYR A 259 -19.64 52.40 -29.00
CA TYR A 259 -19.59 53.61 -29.83
C TYR A 259 -18.14 54.08 -30.11
N SER A 260 -17.94 54.53 -31.35
CA SER A 260 -17.01 55.56 -31.86
C SER A 260 -15.49 55.33 -31.85
N ASP A 261 -15.00 55.15 -33.08
CA ASP A 261 -14.09 56.07 -33.79
C ASP A 261 -12.57 56.03 -33.54
N ALA A 262 -11.90 55.97 -34.70
CA ALA A 262 -10.75 56.76 -35.09
C ALA A 262 -9.33 56.25 -34.71
N LEU A 263 -8.67 55.64 -35.71
CA LEU A 263 -7.49 56.19 -36.44
C LEU A 263 -6.42 55.11 -36.78
N PHE A 264 -6.40 54.75 -38.07
CA PHE A 264 -5.26 54.71 -39.01
C PHE A 264 -3.94 53.91 -38.80
N HIS A 265 -3.55 53.29 -39.94
CA HIS A 265 -2.20 53.00 -40.49
C HIS A 265 -1.28 52.01 -39.73
N ASP A 266 -0.52 51.08 -40.33
CA ASP A 266 -0.18 50.73 -41.72
C ASP A 266 0.61 49.40 -41.77
N GLU A 267 0.58 48.74 -42.95
CA GLU A 267 1.64 47.94 -43.64
C GLU A 267 2.30 46.69 -42.97
N ILE A 268 2.06 45.43 -43.40
CA ILE A 268 2.67 44.61 -44.52
C ILE A 268 4.18 44.25 -44.30
N PRO A 269 4.78 43.07 -44.70
CA PRO A 269 4.30 41.75 -45.19
C PRO A 269 4.93 40.46 -44.55
N LYS A 270 4.24 39.32 -44.79
CA LYS A 270 4.66 37.92 -45.16
C LYS A 270 6.06 37.37 -44.77
N ILE A 271 6.09 36.11 -44.25
CA ILE A 271 6.60 34.87 -44.91
C ILE A 271 6.87 33.72 -43.88
N ASN A 272 6.44 32.49 -44.26
CA ASN A 272 6.91 31.12 -43.89
C ASN A 272 6.36 30.35 -42.65
N GLN A 273 5.68 29.22 -42.96
CA GLN A 273 5.82 27.82 -42.45
C GLN A 273 4.44 27.16 -42.27
N ARG A 274 3.99 26.36 -43.25
CA ARG A 274 4.11 24.88 -43.35
C ARG A 274 3.14 24.14 -42.43
N ASP A 275 2.03 23.72 -43.04
CA ASP A 275 1.08 22.72 -42.59
C ASP A 275 1.61 21.28 -42.76
N ASP A 276 0.84 20.38 -42.15
CA ASP A 276 0.68 18.95 -42.44
C ASP A 276 1.47 17.92 -41.61
N LEU A 277 0.78 17.56 -40.51
CA LEU A 277 0.82 16.28 -39.80
C LEU A 277 0.29 15.15 -40.70
N GLY A 278 1.19 14.47 -41.39
CA GLY A 278 0.92 13.16 -41.99
C GLY A 278 1.15 12.05 -40.96
N ILE A 279 0.07 11.41 -40.52
CA ILE A 279 0.11 10.14 -39.78
C ILE A 279 0.26 9.04 -40.84
N GLU A 280 1.44 8.42 -40.92
CA GLU A 280 1.63 7.20 -41.69
C GLU A 280 1.24 5.96 -40.87
N GLU A 281 0.35 5.18 -41.47
CA GLU A 281 -0.24 3.94 -41.02
C GLU A 281 0.79 2.79 -41.13
N ILE A 282 1.24 2.24 -40.00
CA ILE A 282 2.08 1.03 -39.99
C ILE A 282 1.17 -0.19 -39.95
N THR A 283 1.04 -0.80 -41.14
CA THR A 283 0.29 -2.04 -41.41
C THR A 283 1.01 -3.31 -40.91
N GLU A 284 0.21 -4.37 -40.83
CA GLU A 284 0.34 -5.78 -40.39
C GLU A 284 1.61 -6.59 -40.76
N LYS A 285 2.73 -5.96 -41.13
CA LYS A 285 3.97 -6.64 -41.56
C LYS A 285 5.10 -6.67 -40.53
N VAL A 286 4.88 -6.16 -39.32
CA VAL A 286 5.87 -6.26 -38.22
C VAL A 286 5.74 -7.57 -37.42
N PHE A 287 4.62 -8.29 -37.54
CA PHE A 287 4.33 -9.48 -36.72
C PHE A 287 4.72 -10.83 -37.34
N LEU A 288 5.36 -10.87 -38.51
CA LEU A 288 5.74 -12.13 -39.16
C LEU A 288 7.22 -12.13 -39.57
N ARG A 289 8.10 -12.35 -38.59
CA ARG A 289 9.49 -12.87 -38.65
C ARG A 289 10.02 -12.73 -37.21
N SER A 290 10.46 -13.74 -36.47
CA SER A 290 11.03 -15.03 -36.85
C SER A 290 11.17 -15.87 -35.58
N THR A 291 10.51 -17.02 -35.55
CA THR A 291 10.84 -18.16 -34.70
C THR A 291 12.13 -18.80 -35.20
N SER A 292 13.16 -18.86 -34.36
CA SER A 292 14.11 -19.99 -34.24
C SER A 292 15.32 -19.53 -33.44
N ASN A 293 15.52 -20.10 -32.25
CA ASN A 293 16.74 -20.87 -31.96
C ASN A 293 16.70 -21.50 -30.55
N PRO A 294 17.49 -22.57 -30.35
CA PRO A 294 17.10 -23.70 -29.52
C PRO A 294 17.54 -23.54 -28.06
N LEU A 295 16.85 -24.33 -27.22
CA LEU A 295 17.27 -24.74 -25.88
C LEU A 295 18.77 -25.01 -25.82
N ARG A 296 19.49 -24.18 -25.07
CA ARG A 296 20.78 -24.56 -24.47
C ARG A 296 20.60 -24.57 -22.96
N HIS A 297 20.71 -25.77 -22.39
CA HIS A 297 21.12 -25.98 -21.01
C HIS A 297 22.41 -25.19 -20.77
N ILE A 298 22.31 -24.11 -20.00
CA ILE A 298 23.46 -23.48 -19.37
C ILE A 298 23.31 -23.77 -17.88
N GLN A 299 24.02 -24.79 -17.41
CA GLN A 299 24.44 -24.86 -16.03
C GLN A 299 25.39 -23.67 -15.80
N SER A 300 24.86 -22.56 -15.30
CA SER A 300 25.67 -21.48 -14.76
C SER A 300 25.69 -21.62 -13.24
N SER A 301 26.87 -21.89 -12.71
CA SER A 301 27.18 -21.78 -11.30
C SER A 301 26.93 -20.34 -10.85
N ILE A 302 25.78 -20.11 -10.21
CA ILE A 302 25.44 -18.85 -9.55
C ILE A 302 26.40 -18.71 -8.36
N LYS A 303 27.45 -17.89 -8.52
CA LYS A 303 28.14 -17.32 -7.35
C LYS A 303 27.30 -16.14 -6.87
N SER A 304 26.32 -16.43 -6.01
CA SER A 304 25.53 -15.40 -5.33
C SER A 304 26.47 -14.52 -4.52
N LYS A 305 26.53 -13.22 -4.80
CA LYS A 305 27.20 -12.29 -3.90
C LYS A 305 26.47 -12.34 -2.56
N ASP A 306 27.27 -12.64 -1.55
CA ASP A 306 26.93 -12.87 -0.16
C ASP A 306 26.04 -11.75 0.44
N HIS A 307 24.73 -11.98 0.54
CA HIS A 307 23.73 -11.07 1.13
C HIS A 307 23.74 -11.07 2.67
N TRP A 308 24.91 -10.86 3.27
CA TRP A 308 25.08 -10.84 4.71
C TRP A 308 24.93 -9.43 5.27
N ILE A 309 24.10 -9.29 6.31
CA ILE A 309 23.74 -8.00 6.90
C ILE A 309 24.27 -7.93 8.33
N LYS A 310 25.07 -6.90 8.65
CA LYS A 310 25.64 -6.69 9.99
C LYS A 310 24.55 -6.30 11.01
N ILE A 311 24.42 -7.08 12.08
CA ILE A 311 23.33 -6.91 13.07
C ILE A 311 23.57 -5.74 14.01
N SER A 312 24.83 -5.41 14.32
CA SER A 312 25.16 -4.35 15.29
C SER A 312 24.59 -2.98 14.92
N GLN A 313 24.11 -2.82 13.69
CA GLN A 313 23.56 -1.58 13.14
C GLN A 313 22.04 -1.60 12.94
N ILE A 314 21.36 -2.73 13.15
CA ILE A 314 19.94 -2.88 12.80
C ILE A 314 19.07 -2.98 14.05
N PRO A 315 18.09 -2.06 14.23
CA PRO A 315 17.12 -2.18 15.32
C PRO A 315 16.25 -3.42 15.11
N ILE A 316 15.88 -4.08 16.21
CA ILE A 316 14.94 -5.21 16.18
C ILE A 316 13.59 -4.67 15.68
N LYS A 317 13.24 -4.97 14.43
CA LYS A 317 12.00 -4.53 13.79
C LYS A 317 11.09 -5.73 13.57
N THR A 318 10.02 -5.82 14.35
CA THR A 318 8.94 -6.79 14.16
C THR A 318 8.07 -6.37 12.97
N MET A 319 7.69 -7.28 12.08
CA MET A 319 6.85 -6.96 10.91
C MET A 319 5.37 -6.80 11.29
N SER A 320 4.91 -7.50 12.33
CA SER A 320 3.53 -7.43 12.82
C SER A 320 3.46 -7.11 14.32
N ILE A 321 2.35 -6.49 14.74
CA ILE A 321 2.06 -6.16 16.15
C ILE A 321 1.87 -7.42 16.98
N GLU A 322 1.32 -8.48 16.36
CA GLU A 322 1.18 -9.81 16.97
C GLU A 322 2.55 -10.39 17.31
N THR A 323 3.48 -10.36 16.36
CA THR A 323 4.87 -10.79 16.56
C THR A 323 5.55 -9.95 17.65
N SER A 324 5.32 -8.62 17.68
CA SER A 324 5.84 -7.75 18.74
C SER A 324 5.33 -8.15 20.12
N LEU A 325 4.04 -8.46 20.23
CA LEU A 325 3.40 -8.82 21.50
C LEU A 325 3.91 -10.18 22.00
N LYS A 326 3.97 -11.20 21.14
CA LYS A 326 4.56 -12.51 21.45
C LYS A 326 6.01 -12.36 21.91
N PHE A 327 6.80 -11.59 21.17
CA PHE A 327 8.20 -11.35 21.49
C PHE A 327 8.37 -10.66 22.86
N GLU A 328 7.60 -9.62 23.17
CA GLU A 328 7.71 -8.95 24.48
C GLU A 328 7.22 -9.84 25.64
N ILE A 329 6.25 -10.75 25.41
CA ILE A 329 5.88 -11.79 26.39
C ILE A 329 7.06 -12.74 26.63
N LEU A 330 7.66 -13.31 25.57
CA LEU A 330 8.81 -14.21 25.69
C LEU A 330 10.00 -13.53 26.38
N LYS A 331 10.28 -12.28 26.02
CA LYS A 331 11.33 -11.47 26.64
C LYS A 331 11.07 -11.21 28.12
N TRP A 332 9.81 -10.99 28.50
CA TRP A 332 9.43 -10.84 29.90
C TRP A 332 9.67 -12.14 30.68
N ILE A 333 9.27 -13.29 30.12
CA ILE A 333 9.52 -14.62 30.69
C ILE A 333 11.01 -14.89 30.89
N ILE A 334 11.83 -14.62 29.87
CA ILE A 334 13.28 -14.83 29.94
C ILE A 334 13.92 -13.92 31.00
N LYS A 335 13.43 -12.68 31.14
CA LYS A 335 13.95 -11.73 32.13
C LYS A 335 13.58 -12.11 33.56
N THR A 336 12.41 -12.68 33.80
CA THR A 336 12.02 -13.11 35.15
C THR A 336 12.81 -14.35 35.56
N ASN A 337 13.23 -15.18 34.59
CA ASN A 337 14.02 -16.40 34.81
C ASN A 337 13.42 -17.32 35.89
N LYS A 338 12.08 -17.40 35.90
CA LYS A 338 11.31 -18.29 36.77
C LYS A 338 10.57 -19.29 35.89
N ASP A 339 10.58 -20.55 36.28
CA ASP A 339 9.85 -21.61 35.57
C ASP A 339 8.34 -21.41 35.63
N GLU A 340 7.87 -20.64 36.61
CA GLU A 340 6.46 -20.33 36.86
C GLU A 340 6.22 -18.83 36.96
N PHE A 341 5.08 -18.39 36.42
CA PHE A 341 4.62 -17.01 36.56
C PHE A 341 3.09 -16.90 36.56
N ASN A 342 2.60 -15.79 37.11
CA ASN A 342 1.18 -15.47 37.07
C ASN A 342 0.83 -14.63 35.84
N LEU A 343 -0.19 -15.01 35.07
CA LEU A 343 -0.64 -14.28 33.87
C LEU A 343 -0.97 -12.81 34.14
N ASN A 344 -1.53 -12.49 35.32
CA ASN A 344 -1.88 -11.12 35.66
C ASN A 344 -0.62 -10.24 35.75
N ALA A 345 0.50 -10.79 36.25
CA ALA A 345 1.76 -10.07 36.33
C ALA A 345 2.31 -9.75 34.92
N THR A 346 2.16 -10.66 33.98
CA THR A 346 2.51 -10.44 32.57
C THR A 346 1.61 -9.40 31.92
N TYR A 347 0.29 -9.48 32.15
CA TYR A 347 -0.70 -8.54 31.61
C TYR A 347 -0.50 -7.10 32.13
N GLN A 348 -0.06 -6.96 33.38
CA GLN A 348 0.24 -5.66 34.00
C GLN A 348 1.61 -5.08 33.60
N ASN A 349 2.43 -5.81 32.85
CA ASN A 349 3.71 -5.28 32.41
C ASN A 349 3.50 -4.05 31.50
N LYS A 350 4.16 -2.92 31.83
CA LYS A 350 3.98 -1.65 31.11
C LYS A 350 4.18 -1.75 29.59
N LYS A 351 5.14 -2.56 29.13
CA LYS A 351 5.41 -2.72 27.69
C LYS A 351 4.33 -3.54 26.99
N ILE A 352 3.98 -4.68 27.58
CA ILE A 352 2.91 -5.56 27.09
C ILE A 352 1.58 -4.81 27.07
N HIS A 353 1.26 -4.07 28.14
CA HIS A 353 0.06 -3.24 28.21
C HIS A 353 0.05 -2.12 27.15
N GLY A 354 1.21 -1.52 26.88
CA GLY A 354 1.37 -0.52 25.81
C GLY A 354 1.03 -1.10 24.43
N ILE A 355 1.58 -2.27 24.10
CA ILE A 355 1.31 -2.97 22.84
C ILE A 355 -0.16 -3.41 22.75
N LEU A 356 -0.72 -3.95 23.84
CA LEU A 356 -2.14 -4.32 23.90
C LEU A 356 -3.06 -3.10 23.69
N LYS A 357 -2.69 -1.93 24.23
CA LYS A 357 -3.43 -0.69 23.98
C LYS A 357 -3.38 -0.31 22.50
N GLU A 358 -2.21 -0.30 21.88
CA GLU A 358 -2.06 0.00 20.45
C GLU A 358 -2.87 -0.99 19.59
N PHE A 359 -2.78 -2.28 19.90
CA PHE A 359 -3.48 -3.32 19.17
C PHE A 359 -5.00 -3.21 19.35
N SER A 360 -5.45 -2.91 20.57
CA SER A 360 -6.88 -2.68 20.84
C SER A 360 -7.42 -1.49 20.06
N ILE A 361 -6.66 -0.40 19.92
CA ILE A 361 -7.06 0.77 19.12
C ILE A 361 -7.20 0.41 17.64
N LYS A 362 -6.33 -0.47 17.11
CA LYS A 362 -6.43 -0.92 15.72
C LYS A 362 -7.60 -1.87 15.47
N LYS A 363 -7.95 -2.74 16.44
CA LYS A 363 -9.12 -3.63 16.36
C LYS A 363 -10.46 -2.91 16.68
N PHE A 364 -10.45 -1.84 17.48
CA PHE A 364 -11.65 -1.12 17.89
C PHE A 364 -12.52 -0.58 16.72
N PRO A 365 -11.98 0.12 15.69
CA PRO A 365 -12.78 0.63 14.57
C PRO A 365 -13.36 -0.46 13.66
N LEU A 366 -12.97 -1.72 13.85
CA LEU A 366 -13.45 -2.87 13.07
C LEU A 366 -14.65 -3.59 13.72
N GLN A 367 -15.13 -3.12 14.88
CA GLN A 367 -16.35 -3.68 15.48
C GLN A 367 -17.56 -3.31 14.61
N THR A 368 -18.07 -4.28 13.86
CA THR A 368 -19.38 -4.19 13.22
C THR A 368 -20.46 -4.23 14.29
N ILE A 369 -21.00 -3.05 14.61
CA ILE A 369 -22.13 -2.92 15.53
C ILE A 369 -23.39 -3.32 14.75
N ASP A 370 -23.87 -4.53 14.99
CA ASP A 370 -25.19 -4.95 14.56
C ASP A 370 -26.24 -4.22 15.40
N LEU A 371 -26.86 -3.19 14.79
CA LEU A 371 -27.85 -2.31 15.42
C LEU A 371 -29.12 -3.05 15.88
N THR A 372 -29.29 -4.33 15.52
CA THR A 372 -30.42 -5.15 15.95
C THR A 372 -30.18 -5.89 17.26
N GLN A 373 -28.95 -5.89 17.79
CA GLN A 373 -28.59 -6.60 19.01
C GLN A 373 -28.62 -5.67 20.24
N PRO A 374 -29.05 -6.16 21.42
CA PRO A 374 -29.06 -5.35 22.64
C PRO A 374 -27.66 -4.83 22.98
N ASN A 375 -27.58 -3.59 23.48
CA ASN A 375 -26.35 -2.84 23.83
C ASN A 375 -25.38 -3.59 24.79
N THR A 376 -25.79 -4.73 25.35
CA THR A 376 -24.99 -5.59 26.23
C THR A 376 -23.85 -6.33 25.51
N LYS A 377 -23.74 -6.25 24.17
CA LYS A 377 -22.65 -6.90 23.40
C LYS A 377 -21.53 -5.97 22.94
N ILE A 378 -21.60 -4.67 23.25
CA ILE A 378 -20.52 -3.73 22.90
C ILE A 378 -19.32 -4.02 23.80
N LYS A 379 -18.25 -4.59 23.23
CA LYS A 379 -17.02 -4.91 23.96
C LYS A 379 -16.28 -3.63 24.33
N THR A 380 -15.96 -3.45 25.61
CA THR A 380 -15.12 -2.32 26.05
C THR A 380 -13.68 -2.49 25.55
N SER A 381 -12.89 -1.41 25.55
CA SER A 381 -11.45 -1.49 25.21
C SER A 381 -10.71 -2.51 26.10
N ASN A 382 -11.13 -2.68 27.36
CA ASN A 382 -10.53 -3.66 28.26
C ASN A 382 -10.91 -5.09 27.88
N ASP A 383 -12.13 -5.33 27.40
CA ASP A 383 -12.55 -6.65 26.92
C ASP A 383 -11.75 -7.07 25.69
N ILE A 384 -11.55 -6.13 24.74
CA ILE A 384 -10.72 -6.37 23.54
C ILE A 384 -9.27 -6.66 23.92
N LYS A 385 -8.68 -5.90 24.86
CA LYS A 385 -7.32 -6.19 25.35
C LYS A 385 -7.23 -7.57 25.99
N GLY A 386 -8.25 -7.95 26.77
CA GLY A 386 -8.36 -9.26 27.39
C GLY A 386 -8.42 -10.39 26.36
N GLU A 387 -9.22 -10.22 25.31
CA GLU A 387 -9.35 -11.15 24.19
C GLU A 387 -8.04 -11.28 23.40
N ILE A 388 -7.41 -10.17 23.01
CA ILE A 388 -6.11 -10.20 22.31
C ILE A 388 -5.05 -10.92 23.16
N PHE A 389 -4.97 -10.60 24.46
CA PHE A 389 -4.02 -11.25 25.34
C PHE A 389 -4.32 -12.75 25.52
N HIS A 390 -5.60 -13.11 25.59
CA HIS A 390 -6.05 -14.49 25.64
C HIS A 390 -5.65 -15.27 24.39
N ASP A 391 -5.84 -14.71 23.21
CA ASP A 391 -5.50 -15.34 21.93
C ASP A 391 -3.98 -15.55 21.81
N MET A 392 -3.19 -14.53 22.13
CA MET A 392 -1.73 -14.64 22.14
C MET A 392 -1.23 -15.68 23.16
N ARG A 393 -1.84 -15.72 24.36
CA ARG A 393 -1.55 -16.78 25.34
C ARG A 393 -1.88 -18.15 24.76
N HIS A 394 -3.06 -18.30 24.15
CA HIS A 394 -3.50 -19.57 23.57
C HIS A 394 -2.54 -20.05 22.48
N GLU A 395 -2.10 -19.17 21.59
CA GLU A 395 -1.10 -19.50 20.57
C GLU A 395 0.23 -19.95 21.18
N LEU A 396 0.74 -19.26 22.21
CA LEU A 396 1.95 -19.68 22.92
C LEU A 396 1.77 -21.06 23.60
N GLN A 397 0.56 -21.39 24.04
CA GLN A 397 0.24 -22.72 24.57
C GLN A 397 0.20 -23.79 23.49
N VAL A 398 -0.44 -23.52 22.35
CA VAL A 398 -0.51 -24.42 21.19
C VAL A 398 0.89 -24.71 20.64
N SER A 399 1.76 -23.69 20.64
CA SER A 399 3.18 -23.79 20.32
C SER A 399 4.03 -24.57 21.34
N ASN A 400 3.43 -25.07 22.43
CA ASN A 400 4.10 -25.73 23.56
C ASN A 400 5.22 -24.89 24.21
N LEU A 401 5.17 -23.57 24.08
CA LEU A 401 6.14 -22.67 24.72
C LEU A 401 5.78 -22.47 26.19
N ILE A 402 4.49 -22.32 26.48
CA ILE A 402 3.97 -22.19 27.84
C ILE A 402 2.86 -23.21 28.10
N LYS A 403 2.62 -23.54 29.36
CA LYS A 403 1.44 -24.29 29.83
C LYS A 403 0.75 -23.48 30.89
N CYS A 404 -0.55 -23.24 30.79
CA CYS A 404 -1.29 -22.47 31.78
C CYS A 404 -2.37 -23.33 32.46
N THR A 405 -2.52 -23.15 33.77
CA THR A 405 -3.54 -23.79 34.60
C THR A 405 -4.81 -22.94 34.66
N ARG A 406 -5.89 -23.51 35.21
CA ARG A 406 -7.14 -22.79 35.45
C ARG A 406 -6.96 -21.61 36.42
N ASP A 407 -6.01 -21.73 37.35
CA ASP A 407 -5.69 -20.72 38.36
C ASP A 407 -4.78 -19.58 37.84
N LYS A 408 -4.63 -19.47 36.51
CA LYS A 408 -3.82 -18.45 35.83
C LYS A 408 -2.32 -18.53 36.15
N GLN A 409 -1.85 -19.64 36.72
CA GLN A 409 -0.43 -19.95 36.80
C GLN A 409 0.03 -20.52 35.46
N CYS A 410 1.17 -20.06 34.96
CA CYS A 410 1.77 -20.58 33.74
C CYS A 410 3.19 -21.08 34.00
N PHE A 411 3.51 -22.20 33.37
CA PHE A 411 4.82 -22.83 33.34
C PHE A 411 5.48 -22.55 32.00
N CYS A 412 6.75 -22.16 32.01
CA CYS A 412 7.51 -21.76 30.81
C CYS A 412 8.91 -22.37 30.70
N ALA A 413 9.14 -23.50 31.38
CA ALA A 413 10.37 -24.26 31.25
C ALA A 413 10.83 -24.48 29.79
N PRO A 414 9.96 -24.75 28.79
CA PRO A 414 10.37 -24.86 27.39
C PRO A 414 11.02 -23.58 26.83
N VAL A 415 10.49 -22.40 27.15
CA VAL A 415 11.05 -21.12 26.72
C VAL A 415 12.44 -20.90 27.32
N LEU A 416 12.61 -21.18 28.60
CA LEU A 416 13.90 -21.01 29.28
C LEU A 416 14.94 -22.00 28.74
N LYS A 417 14.55 -23.25 28.50
CA LYS A 417 15.40 -24.25 27.85
C LYS A 417 15.80 -23.83 26.44
N LEU A 418 14.85 -23.36 25.63
CA LEU A 418 15.09 -22.86 24.27
C LEU A 418 16.09 -21.70 24.28
N PHE A 419 15.91 -20.75 25.20
CA PHE A 419 16.78 -19.59 25.33
C PHE A 419 18.20 -19.96 25.77
N ASN A 420 18.33 -20.84 26.77
CA ASN A 420 19.64 -21.30 27.25
C ASN A 420 20.36 -22.15 26.19
N HIS A 421 19.63 -23.00 25.48
CA HIS A 421 20.17 -23.74 24.35
C HIS A 421 20.67 -22.77 23.27
N LEU A 422 19.88 -21.76 22.92
CA LEU A 422 20.24 -20.76 21.92
C LEU A 422 21.52 -20.01 22.30
N LEU A 423 21.66 -19.61 23.56
CA LEU A 423 22.89 -18.97 24.06
C LEU A 423 24.11 -19.86 23.85
N ARG A 424 24.02 -21.14 24.24
CA ARG A 424 25.12 -22.10 24.07
C ARG A 424 25.45 -22.35 22.60
N THR A 425 24.44 -22.46 21.74
CA THR A 425 24.63 -22.62 20.29
C THR A 425 25.37 -21.42 19.71
N LEU A 426 24.96 -20.20 20.06
CA LEU A 426 25.63 -18.98 19.59
C LEU A 426 27.07 -18.85 20.12
N GLU A 427 27.31 -19.21 21.38
CA GLU A 427 28.66 -19.24 21.97
C GLU A 427 29.56 -20.28 21.29
N SER A 428 29.02 -21.46 20.98
CA SER A 428 29.75 -22.51 20.26
C SER A 428 30.14 -22.05 18.86
N ILE A 429 29.22 -21.42 18.12
CA ILE A 429 29.51 -20.88 16.78
C ILE A 429 30.59 -19.81 16.85
N LYS A 430 30.47 -18.89 17.82
CA LYS A 430 31.48 -17.86 18.05
C LYS A 430 32.85 -18.48 18.37
N PHE A 431 32.91 -19.46 19.27
CA PHE A 431 34.15 -20.13 19.64
C PHE A 431 34.81 -20.83 18.46
N VAL A 432 34.02 -21.56 17.66
CA VAL A 432 34.56 -22.30 16.50
C VAL A 432 35.05 -21.34 15.41
N ASN A 433 34.28 -20.30 15.07
CA ASN A 433 34.66 -19.33 14.05
C ASN A 433 35.85 -18.45 14.49
N SER A 434 36.05 -18.24 15.79
CA SER A 434 37.23 -17.54 16.30
C SER A 434 38.48 -18.42 16.33
N SER A 435 38.34 -19.75 16.43
CA SER A 435 39.47 -20.68 16.57
C SER A 435 39.96 -21.27 15.25
N HIS A 436 39.13 -21.29 14.21
CA HIS A 436 39.45 -21.93 12.94
C HIS A 436 39.18 -21.00 11.74
N GLU A 437 40.23 -20.62 11.02
CA GLU A 437 40.14 -19.74 9.84
C GLU A 437 39.39 -20.33 8.64
N LYS A 438 38.99 -21.62 8.68
CA LYS A 438 38.49 -22.35 7.50
C LYS A 438 37.05 -22.87 7.58
N TYR A 439 36.38 -22.77 8.73
CA TYR A 439 35.00 -23.26 8.85
C TYR A 439 34.04 -22.08 9.03
N ASP A 440 33.19 -21.85 8.02
CA ASP A 440 32.10 -20.87 8.10
C ASP A 440 30.89 -21.53 8.74
N ASN A 441 30.94 -21.75 10.06
CA ASN A 441 29.79 -22.31 10.77
C ASN A 441 28.69 -21.25 10.88
N CYS A 442 27.52 -21.61 10.35
CA CYS A 442 26.34 -20.78 10.33
C CYS A 442 25.21 -21.47 11.11
N LEU A 443 24.45 -20.70 11.88
CA LEU A 443 23.19 -21.14 12.48
C LEU A 443 22.07 -21.01 11.45
N MET A 444 21.55 -22.13 10.96
CA MET A 444 20.33 -22.14 10.13
C MET A 444 19.09 -22.10 11.02
N ALA A 445 18.38 -20.96 11.04
CA ALA A 445 17.23 -20.78 11.92
C ALA A 445 16.07 -21.73 11.56
N THR A 446 15.94 -22.11 10.29
CA THR A 446 14.94 -23.07 9.79
C THR A 446 15.08 -24.46 10.39
N GLU A 447 16.32 -24.91 10.63
CA GLU A 447 16.62 -26.23 11.15
C GLU A 447 16.72 -26.24 12.68
N TYR A 448 17.03 -25.09 13.27
CA TYR A 448 17.31 -24.95 14.70
C TYR A 448 16.21 -25.52 15.62
N ILE A 449 14.94 -25.25 15.33
CA ILE A 449 13.82 -25.74 16.16
C ILE A 449 13.70 -27.27 16.09
N ALA A 450 13.95 -27.87 14.92
CA ALA A 450 13.92 -29.31 14.75
C ALA A 450 15.03 -29.96 15.58
N THR A 451 16.26 -29.44 15.49
CA THR A 451 17.40 -29.90 16.29
C THR A 451 17.14 -29.74 17.78
N PHE A 452 16.67 -28.57 18.22
CA PHE A 452 16.32 -28.32 19.62
C PHE A 452 15.27 -29.30 20.16
N ASN A 453 14.22 -29.56 19.38
CA ASN A 453 13.17 -30.50 19.77
C ASN A 453 13.69 -31.93 19.86
N GLN A 454 14.56 -32.34 18.93
CA GLN A 454 15.17 -33.66 18.94
C GLN A 454 16.06 -33.86 20.17
N GLU A 455 16.93 -32.88 20.49
CA GLU A 455 17.85 -32.96 21.62
C GLU A 455 17.14 -32.96 22.98
N HIS A 456 16.10 -32.14 23.12
CA HIS A 456 15.38 -31.98 24.39
C HIS A 456 14.12 -32.83 24.52
N GLN A 457 13.78 -33.63 23.50
CA GLN A 457 12.55 -34.43 23.42
C GLN A 457 11.29 -33.57 23.64
N LEU A 458 11.27 -32.38 23.04
CA LEU A 458 10.17 -31.43 23.11
C LEU A 458 9.44 -31.34 21.75
N LYS A 459 8.26 -30.72 21.76
CA LYS A 459 7.46 -30.43 20.56
C LYS A 459 7.15 -28.94 20.47
N VAL A 460 8.18 -28.11 20.64
CA VAL A 460 8.05 -26.66 20.54
C VAL A 460 7.89 -26.27 19.08
N SER A 461 6.92 -25.40 18.80
CA SER A 461 6.76 -24.79 17.48
C SER A 461 6.90 -23.27 17.63
N LEU A 462 7.86 -22.69 16.90
CA LEU A 462 8.08 -21.25 16.90
C LEU A 462 8.11 -20.77 15.45
N ASP A 463 7.34 -19.71 15.18
CA ASP A 463 7.40 -19.04 13.89
C ASP A 463 8.81 -18.53 13.59
N LEU A 464 9.23 -18.62 12.32
CA LEU A 464 10.59 -18.30 11.90
C LEU A 464 10.92 -16.82 12.11
N GLU A 465 9.95 -15.92 11.91
CA GLU A 465 10.14 -14.49 12.18
C GLU A 465 10.40 -14.26 13.67
N LEU A 466 9.57 -14.87 14.53
CA LEU A 466 9.71 -14.75 15.98
C LEU A 466 11.03 -15.36 16.49
N LEU A 467 11.47 -16.48 15.90
CA LEU A 467 12.77 -17.08 16.19
C LEU A 467 13.92 -16.15 15.82
N ASN A 468 13.91 -15.61 14.60
CA ASN A 468 14.95 -14.69 14.13
C ASN A 468 15.04 -13.43 15.01
N ILE A 469 13.90 -12.89 15.42
CA ILE A 469 13.84 -11.76 16.36
C ILE A 469 14.44 -12.15 17.72
N LEU A 470 14.16 -13.36 18.22
CA LEU A 470 14.73 -13.86 19.46
C LEU A 470 16.25 -14.06 19.36
N ILE A 471 16.75 -14.57 18.23
CA ILE A 471 18.18 -14.72 17.94
C ILE A 471 18.85 -13.34 17.93
N GLN A 472 18.33 -12.39 17.16
CA GLN A 472 18.84 -11.02 17.10
C GLN A 472 18.91 -10.39 18.49
N TRP A 473 17.83 -10.51 19.27
CA TRP A 473 17.78 -9.98 20.63
C TRP A 473 18.81 -10.63 21.56
N THR A 474 18.98 -11.96 21.44
CA THR A 474 19.95 -12.71 22.23
C THR A 474 21.37 -12.29 21.90
N ILE A 475 21.68 -12.13 20.61
CA ILE A 475 22.95 -11.61 20.13
C ILE A 475 23.21 -10.22 20.71
N MET A 476 22.29 -9.27 20.49
CA MET A 476 22.47 -7.88 20.92
C MET A 476 22.64 -7.73 22.44
N LYS A 477 21.99 -8.60 23.23
CA LYS A 477 22.00 -8.48 24.69
C LYS A 477 23.16 -9.24 25.36
N TYR A 478 23.54 -10.40 24.84
CA TYR A 478 24.46 -11.31 25.54
C TYR A 478 25.72 -11.65 24.75
N GLN A 479 25.71 -11.53 23.42
CA GLN A 479 26.86 -11.84 22.59
C GLN A 479 27.54 -10.56 22.11
N LYS A 480 28.72 -10.25 22.67
CA LYS A 480 29.58 -9.19 22.12
C LYS A 480 30.29 -9.72 20.87
N GLY A 481 30.24 -8.96 19.78
CA GLY A 481 31.01 -9.23 18.56
C GLY A 481 30.24 -8.90 17.28
N LEU A 482 30.87 -9.17 16.13
CA LEU A 482 30.30 -8.91 14.81
C LEU A 482 29.53 -10.15 14.35
N TRP A 483 28.22 -10.01 14.23
CA TRP A 483 27.35 -11.04 13.72
C TRP A 483 26.67 -10.55 12.45
N ASP A 484 26.58 -11.42 11.47
CA ASP A 484 25.90 -11.20 10.21
C ASP A 484 24.65 -12.09 10.09
N PHE A 485 23.61 -11.56 9.45
CA PHE A 485 22.40 -12.28 9.11
C PHE A 485 22.21 -12.33 7.60
N ASN A 486 21.97 -13.52 7.05
CA ASN A 486 21.56 -13.72 5.67
C ASN A 486 20.05 -14.00 5.63
N LYS A 487 19.30 -13.06 5.05
CA LYS A 487 17.84 -13.13 5.00
C LYS A 487 17.32 -14.22 4.06
N GLU A 488 18.04 -14.51 2.97
CA GLU A 488 17.61 -15.50 1.98
C GLU A 488 17.73 -16.93 2.55
N LEU A 489 18.81 -17.18 3.29
CA LEU A 489 19.08 -18.48 3.91
C LEU A 489 18.50 -18.61 5.32
N ASN A 490 18.01 -17.52 5.92
CA ASN A 490 17.68 -17.45 7.35
C ASN A 490 18.82 -17.95 8.24
N SER A 491 20.05 -17.54 7.91
CA SER A 491 21.26 -18.02 8.54
C SER A 491 21.99 -16.91 9.30
N TRP A 492 22.58 -17.26 10.43
CA TRP A 492 23.36 -16.34 11.27
C TRP A 492 24.80 -16.81 11.32
N ARG A 493 25.76 -15.91 11.09
CA ARG A 493 27.20 -16.23 11.21
C ARG A 493 27.91 -15.25 12.12
N TYR A 494 28.94 -15.73 12.79
CA TYR A 494 29.85 -14.90 13.55
C TYR A 494 31.06 -14.53 12.70
N LEU A 495 31.39 -13.25 12.62
CA LEU A 495 32.59 -12.75 11.96
C LEU A 495 33.72 -12.62 12.98
N ASN A 496 34.87 -13.23 12.68
CA ASN A 496 36.08 -12.97 13.43
C ASN A 496 36.56 -11.54 13.11
N SER A 497 36.84 -10.75 14.14
CA SER A 497 37.33 -9.37 14.01
C SER A 497 38.83 -9.32 13.76
#